data_AF-A0A8J7LEN7-F1
#
_entry.id   AF-A0A8J7LEN7-F1
#
_cell.length_a   1.000
_cell.length_b   1.000
_cell.length_c   1.000
_cell.angle_alpha   90.00
_cell.angle_beta   90.00
_cell.angle_gamma   90.00
#
_symmetry.space_group_name_H-M   'P 1'
#
loop_
_entity.id
_entity.type
_entity.pdbx_description
1 polymer ?
#
loop_
_entity_poly.entity_id
_entity_poly.type
_entity_poly.pdbx_seq_one_letter_code
_entity_poly.pdbx_strand_id
1 'polypeptide(L)' 'MSACREVSILYYHIGRIAGTRELVITRTPFIVAYRVRADQIEILAVIHATRRWYDNF' A
#
# COMPACT_ATOMS: atom_id res chain seq x y z
N MET A 1 -9.07 17.88 -7.62
CA MET A 1 -8.32 17.32 -6.47
C MET A 1 -9.22 16.47 -5.55
N SER A 2 -10.02 15.52 -6.06
CA SER A 2 -10.95 14.74 -5.19
C SER A 2 -10.98 13.23 -5.43
N ALA A 3 -10.21 12.67 -6.36
CA ALA A 3 -10.23 11.22 -6.60
C ALA A 3 -9.63 10.37 -5.45
N CYS A 4 -8.90 11.00 -4.51
CA CYS A 4 -8.18 10.28 -3.46
C CYS A 4 -9.04 9.96 -2.21
N ARG A 5 -10.26 10.52 -2.10
CA ARG A 5 -11.15 10.28 -0.95
C ARG A 5 -12.05 9.04 -1.08
N GLU A 6 -12.41 8.65 -2.30
CA GLU A 6 -13.39 7.57 -2.53
C GLU A 6 -12.77 6.16 -2.50
N VAL A 7 -11.51 6.00 -2.96
CA VAL A 7 -10.83 4.69 -2.96
C VAL A 7 -10.29 4.32 -1.56
N SER A 8 -10.10 5.31 -0.69
CA SER A 8 -9.40 5.17 0.61
C SER A 8 -10.18 4.44 1.71
N ILE A 9 -11.50 4.24 1.57
CA ILE A 9 -12.34 3.78 2.70
C ILE A 9 -12.67 2.28 2.62
N LEU A 10 -12.64 1.67 1.43
CA LEU A 10 -13.18 0.31 1.24
C LEU A 10 -12.14 -0.82 1.35
N TYR A 11 -10.84 -0.55 1.22
CA TYR A 11 -9.79 -1.58 1.20
C TYR A 11 -8.46 -1.16 1.88
N TYR A 12 -8.52 -0.18 2.78
CA TYR A 12 -7.32 0.39 3.39
C TYR A 12 -6.94 -0.35 4.69
N HIS A 13 -5.72 -0.91 4.73
CA HIS A 13 -5.13 -1.46 5.96
C HIS A 13 -4.10 -0.48 6.53
N ILE A 14 -4.15 -0.23 7.84
CA ILE A 14 -3.16 0.61 8.52
C ILE A 14 -1.83 -0.13 8.50
N GLY A 15 -0.82 0.48 7.89
CA GLY A 15 0.51 -0.11 7.83
C GLY A 15 1.11 -0.25 9.23
N ARG A 16 2.04 -1.20 9.39
CA ARG A 16 2.71 -1.46 10.68
C ARG A 16 3.45 -0.25 11.26
N ILE A 17 3.82 0.71 10.42
CA ILE A 17 4.51 1.95 10.81
C ILE A 17 3.49 3.07 10.80
N ALA A 18 3.45 3.89 11.86
CA ALA A 18 2.54 5.01 11.96
C ALA A 18 2.66 5.94 10.73
N GLY A 19 1.52 6.26 10.12
CA GLY A 19 1.45 7.11 8.93
C GLY A 19 1.72 6.38 7.61
N THR A 20 2.05 5.08 7.62
CA THR A 20 2.07 4.26 6.40
C THR A 20 0.74 3.57 6.19
N ARG A 21 0.47 3.34 4.92
CA ARG A 21 -0.78 2.85 4.39
C ARG A 21 -0.53 1.68 3.47
N GLU A 22 -1.39 0.68 3.49
CA GLU A 22 -1.32 -0.44 2.56
C GLU A 22 -2.52 -0.41 1.61
N LEU A 23 -2.24 -0.48 0.31
CA LEU A 23 -3.22 -0.63 -0.76
C LEU A 23 -3.09 -2.02 -1.36
N VAL A 24 -4.10 -2.86 -1.18
CA VAL A 24 -4.22 -4.15 -1.87
C VAL A 24 -4.79 -3.91 -3.26
N ILE A 25 -4.03 -4.24 -4.31
CA ILE A 25 -4.52 -4.12 -5.67
C ILE A 25 -5.33 -5.37 -6.01
N THR A 26 -6.67 -5.22 -5.97
CA THR A 26 -7.59 -6.33 -6.26
C THR A 26 -7.27 -6.99 -7.60
N ARG A 27 -7.45 -8.32 -7.66
CA ARG A 27 -7.16 -9.16 -8.83
C ARG A 27 -5.68 -9.22 -9.26
N THR A 28 -4.77 -8.69 -8.46
CA THR A 28 -3.33 -8.85 -8.65
C THR A 28 -2.67 -9.31 -7.34
N PRO A 29 -1.53 -10.00 -7.38
CA PRO A 29 -0.79 -10.39 -6.18
C PRO A 29 0.06 -9.25 -5.63
N PHE A 30 -0.33 -7.98 -5.79
CA PHE A 30 0.47 -6.83 -5.37
C PHE A 30 -0.17 -6.05 -4.22
N ILE A 31 0.69 -5.68 -3.27
CA ILE A 31 0.38 -4.75 -2.17
C ILE A 31 1.32 -3.57 -2.30
N VAL A 32 0.78 -2.36 -2.22
CA VAL A 32 1.56 -1.12 -2.25
C VAL A 32 1.57 -0.50 -0.86
N ALA A 33 2.76 -0.37 -0.27
CA ALA A 33 2.96 0.43 0.93
C ALA A 33 3.19 1.88 0.51
N TYR A 34 2.37 2.80 1.02
CA TYR A 34 2.44 4.22 0.68
C TYR A 34 2.23 5.09 1.90
N ARG A 35 2.51 6.38 1.78
CA ARG A 35 2.08 7.40 2.75
C ARG A 35 1.59 8.64 2.03
N VAL A 36 0.68 9.35 2.67
CA VAL A 36 0.16 10.63 2.17
C VAL A 36 0.85 11.74 2.95
N ARG A 37 1.58 12.61 2.24
CA ARG A 37 2.00 13.92 2.73
C ARG A 37 1.13 14.99 2.07
N ALA A 38 1.20 16.21 2.59
CA ALA A 38 0.29 17.32 2.29
C ALA A 38 -0.27 17.33 0.85
N ASP A 39 0.61 17.29 -0.15
CA ASP A 39 0.31 17.36 -1.58
C ASP A 39 0.84 16.18 -2.40
N GLN A 40 1.45 15.18 -1.77
CA GLN A 40 2.10 14.07 -2.46
C GLN A 40 1.80 12.70 -1.85
N ILE A 41 1.75 11.70 -2.73
CA ILE A 41 1.70 10.29 -2.37
C ILE A 41 3.09 9.71 -2.57
N GLU A 42 3.68 9.19 -1.50
CA GLU A 42 4.97 8.51 -1.58
C GLU A 42 4.75 7.01 -1.55
N ILE A 43 5.21 6.33 -2.61
CA ILE A 43 5.26 4.87 -2.67
C ILE A 43 6.54 4.43 -1.97
N LEU A 44 6.38 3.70 -0.87
CA LEU A 44 7.48 3.20 -0.06
C LEU A 44 7.96 1.83 -0.57
N ALA A 45 7.03 0.98 -1.00
CA ALA A 45 7.34 -0.33 -1.56
C ALA A 45 6.19 -0.88 -2.42
N VAL A 46 6.54 -1.73 -3.38
CA VAL A 46 5.61 -2.58 -4.12
C VAL A 46 5.97 -4.03 -3.82
N ILE A 47 5.06 -4.74 -3.17
CA ILE A 47 5.28 -6.08 -2.61
C ILE A 47 4.48 -7.08 -3.42
N HIS A 48 5.13 -8.13 -3.91
CA HIS A 48 4.45 -9.26 -4.54
C HIS A 48 4.02 -10.26 -3.45
N ALA A 49 2.77 -10.19 -3.03
CA ALA A 49 2.19 -10.92 -1.90
C ALA A 49 2.19 -12.45 -2.06
N THR A 50 2.26 -12.96 -3.30
CA THR A 50 2.37 -14.41 -3.56
C THR A 50 3.80 -14.88 -3.79
N ARG A 51 4.79 -13.97 -3.75
CA ARG A 51 6.20 -14.36 -3.84
C ARG A 51 6.62 -14.92 -2.49
N ARG A 52 6.97 -16.21 -2.46
CA ARG A 52 7.76 -16.76 -1.37
C ARG A 52 9.14 -16.13 -1.43
N TRP A 53 9.46 -15.31 -0.44
CA TRP A 53 10.84 -14.92 -0.19
C TRP A 53 11.51 -16.14 0.43
N TYR A 54 12.58 -16.62 -0.21
CA TYR A 54 13.42 -17.65 0.40
C TYR A 54 14.17 -16.97 1.54
N ASP A 55 13.84 -17.31 2.79
CA ASP A 55 14.52 -16.83 3.99
C ASP A 55 15.87 -17.53 4.23
N ASN A 56 16.57 -17.92 3.16
CA ASN A 56 17.93 -18.43 3.25
C ASN A 56 18.91 -17.29 2.99
N PHE A 57 19.26 -16.59 4.07
CA PHE A 57 20.49 -15.82 4.19
C PHE A 57 21.57 -16.66 4.86
#